data_AF-A0A6B9KDZ4-F1
#
_entry.id   AF-A0A6B9KDZ4-F1
#
_cell.length_a   1.000
_cell.length_b   1.000
_cell.length_c   1.000
_cell.angle_alpha   90.00
_cell.angle_beta   90.00
_cell.angle_gamma   90.00
#
_symmetry.space_group_name_H-M   'P 1'
#
loop_
_entity.id
_entity.type
_entity.pdbx_description
1 polymer ?
#
loop_
_entity_poly.entity_id
_entity_poly.type
_entity_poly.pdbx_seq_one_letter_code
_entity_poly.pdbx_strand_id
1 'polypeptide(L)'
;MYKFLALVLIISLATVYAAEKYCDCGSDECCVKMSGYTEGFCKKIGSLDDRCGFPYGDGMHYRRYCPCKPGFKCVITFAGTDPYACQPE
;
A
#
# COMPACT_ATOMS: atom_id res chain seq x y z
N MET A 1 5.07 -30.89 28.62
CA MET A 1 4.12 -30.89 27.49
C MET A 1 3.68 -29.47 27.06
N TYR A 2 3.66 -28.46 27.95
CA TYR A 2 3.35 -27.06 27.59
C TYR A 2 4.38 -26.36 26.68
N LYS A 3 5.65 -26.76 26.73
CA LYS A 3 6.74 -26.16 25.94
C LYS A 3 6.57 -26.33 24.42
N PHE A 4 6.00 -27.46 23.99
CA PHE A 4 5.71 -27.70 22.57
C PHE A 4 4.49 -26.92 22.08
N LEU A 5 3.50 -26.69 22.97
CA LEU A 5 2.29 -25.93 22.64
C LEU A 5 2.60 -24.44 22.41
N ALA A 6 3.50 -23.87 23.21
CA ALA A 6 3.96 -22.49 23.05
C ALA A 6 4.70 -22.28 21.72
N LEU A 7 5.51 -23.25 21.30
CA LEU A 7 6.25 -23.20 20.03
C LEU A 7 5.31 -23.24 18.82
N VAL A 8 4.25 -24.07 18.87
CA VAL A 8 3.22 -24.12 17.82
C VAL A 8 2.43 -22.82 17.73
N LEU A 9 2.16 -22.15 18.87
CA LEU A 9 1.50 -20.84 18.92
C LEU A 9 2.37 -19.71 18.34
N ILE A 10 3.68 -19.74 18.57
CA ILE A 10 4.61 -18.74 18.01
C ILE A 10 4.75 -18.93 16.49
N ILE A 11 4.82 -20.18 16.01
CA ILE A 11 4.91 -20.49 14.57
C ILE A 11 3.62 -20.11 13.84
N SER A 12 2.46 -20.32 14.46
CA SER A 12 1.17 -19.97 13.86
C SER A 12 0.98 -18.45 13.76
N LEU A 13 1.44 -17.65 14.73
CA LEU A 13 1.40 -16.19 14.61
C LEU A 13 2.23 -15.66 13.43
N ALA A 14 3.38 -16.27 13.12
CA ALA A 14 4.20 -15.86 11.98
C ALA A 14 3.54 -16.20 10.62
N THR A 15 2.75 -17.27 10.54
CA THR A 15 2.08 -17.66 9.29
C THR A 15 0.86 -16.81 8.94
N VAL A 16 0.25 -16.12 9.92
CA VAL A 16 -0.88 -15.21 9.63
C VAL A 16 -0.40 -13.93 8.93
N TYR A 17 0.87 -13.54 9.08
CA TYR A 17 1.47 -12.42 8.34
C TYR A 17 1.81 -12.76 6.88
N ALA A 18 1.63 -14.01 6.43
CA ALA A 18 1.94 -14.46 5.08
C ALA A 18 0.71 -14.56 4.15
N ALA A 19 -0.46 -14.09 4.59
CA ALA A 19 -1.58 -13.75 3.72
C ALA A 19 -1.57 -12.23 3.64
N GLU A 20 -1.03 -11.59 2.61
CA GLU A 20 -1.44 -11.72 1.22
C GLU A 20 -0.20 -11.59 0.33
N LYS A 21 0.00 -12.54 -0.60
CA LYS A 21 0.72 -12.22 -1.83
C LYS A 21 0.10 -10.94 -2.35
N TYR A 22 0.81 -9.82 -2.34
CA TYR A 22 1.15 -9.15 -3.59
C TYR A 22 2.18 -8.02 -3.46
N CYS A 23 2.50 -7.51 -2.27
CA CYS A 23 3.75 -6.75 -2.11
C CYS A 23 4.29 -6.72 -0.67
N ASP A 24 5.57 -7.08 -0.49
CA ASP A 24 6.37 -6.75 0.70
C ASP A 24 7.21 -5.51 0.36
N CYS A 25 6.62 -4.32 0.54
CA CYS A 25 7.22 -3.06 0.11
C CYS A 25 8.03 -2.39 1.22
N GLY A 26 9.01 -1.56 0.82
CA GLY A 26 9.74 -0.73 1.74
C GLY A 26 8.86 0.30 2.46
N SER A 27 9.39 0.91 3.52
CA SER A 27 8.67 1.93 4.30
C SER A 27 8.36 3.22 3.54
N ASP A 28 9.04 3.48 2.41
CA ASP A 28 8.77 4.61 1.51
C ASP A 28 7.94 4.23 0.26
N GLU A 29 7.34 3.03 0.27
CA GLU A 29 6.64 2.48 -0.87
C GLU A 29 5.22 2.04 -0.50
N CYS A 30 4.36 1.91 -1.52
CA CYS A 30 3.05 1.31 -1.39
C CYS A 30 2.85 0.20 -2.44
N CYS A 31 1.93 -0.72 -2.14
CA CYS A 31 1.54 -1.75 -3.09
C CYS A 31 0.51 -1.22 -4.08
N VAL A 32 0.87 -1.15 -5.35
CA VAL A 32 -0.04 -0.79 -6.44
C VAL A 32 -0.46 -2.04 -7.20
N LYS A 33 -1.76 -2.20 -7.43
CA LYS A 33 -2.33 -3.26 -8.25
C LYS A 33 -3.23 -2.66 -9.33
N MET A 34 -2.81 -2.80 -10.58
CA MET A 34 -3.62 -2.38 -11.72
C MET A 34 -4.76 -3.39 -11.96
N SER A 35 -5.95 -2.88 -12.28
CA SER A 35 -7.09 -3.73 -12.62
C SER A 35 -6.76 -4.64 -13.80
N GLY A 36 -6.96 -5.95 -13.65
CA GLY A 36 -6.63 -6.96 -14.66
C GLY A 36 -5.24 -7.60 -14.51
N TYR A 37 -4.40 -7.10 -13.61
CA TYR A 37 -3.12 -7.73 -13.27
C TYR A 37 -3.30 -8.67 -12.08
N THR A 38 -2.71 -9.86 -12.19
CA THR A 38 -2.68 -10.82 -11.09
C THR A 38 -1.74 -10.38 -9.99
N GLU A 39 -0.66 -9.65 -10.32
CA GLU A 39 0.40 -9.24 -9.39
C GLU A 39 0.37 -7.74 -9.07
N GLY A 40 0.74 -7.40 -7.83
CA GLY A 40 1.00 -6.03 -7.40
C GLY A 40 2.48 -5.67 -7.56
N PHE A 41 2.79 -4.38 -7.54
CA PHE A 41 4.15 -3.87 -7.58
C PHE A 41 4.33 -2.73 -6.57
N CYS A 42 5.52 -2.67 -5.98
CA CYS A 42 5.90 -1.58 -5.09
C CYS A 42 6.18 -0.32 -5.90
N LYS A 43 5.68 0.80 -5.40
CA LYS A 43 5.90 2.12 -5.98
C LYS A 43 6.15 3.12 -4.86
N LYS A 44 7.00 4.11 -5.09
CA LYS A 44 7.30 5.14 -4.10
C LYS A 44 6.07 5.96 -3.74
N ILE A 45 5.99 6.35 -2.47
CA ILE A 45 5.03 7.34 -1.98
C ILE A 45 5.23 8.68 -2.70
N GLY A 46 4.13 9.39 -2.95
CA GLY A 46 4.14 10.65 -3.69
C GLY A 46 4.79 11.78 -2.91
N SER A 47 5.59 12.58 -3.60
CA SER A 47 6.17 13.84 -3.14
C SER A 47 5.49 15.04 -3.82
N LEU A 48 5.99 16.27 -3.63
CA LEU A 48 5.37 17.48 -4.18
C LEU A 48 5.06 17.33 -5.69
N ASP A 49 3.84 17.65 -6.08
CA ASP A 49 3.30 17.59 -7.45
C ASP A 49 3.22 16.18 -8.07
N ASP A 50 3.65 15.13 -7.36
CA ASP A 50 3.44 13.75 -7.81
C ASP A 50 1.96 13.41 -7.81
N ARG A 51 1.55 12.63 -8.82
CA ARG A 51 0.20 12.05 -8.85
C ARG A 51 0.00 11.14 -7.66
N CYS A 52 -1.14 11.28 -7.01
CA CYS A 52 -1.50 10.50 -5.84
C CYS A 52 -2.81 9.75 -6.04
N GLY A 53 -3.00 8.69 -5.25
CA GLY A 53 -4.17 7.83 -5.33
C GLY A 53 -4.71 7.49 -3.95
N PHE A 54 -5.93 6.99 -3.94
CA PHE A 54 -6.59 6.47 -2.75
C PHE A 54 -6.54 4.94 -2.75
N PRO A 55 -6.54 4.31 -1.57
CA PRO A 55 -6.61 2.87 -1.48
C PRO A 55 -7.93 2.36 -2.06
N TYR A 56 -7.91 1.12 -2.55
CA TYR A 56 -9.12 0.37 -2.88
C TYR A 56 -9.96 0.11 -1.63
N GLY A 57 -11.19 -0.37 -1.81
CA GLY A 57 -12.08 -0.74 -0.71
C GLY A 57 -11.53 -1.84 0.21
N ASP A 58 -10.43 -2.50 -0.18
CA ASP A 58 -9.69 -3.45 0.66
C ASP A 58 -8.73 -2.77 1.67
N GLY A 59 -8.51 -1.46 1.53
CA GLY A 59 -7.63 -0.67 2.41
C GLY A 59 -6.13 -0.97 2.26
N MET A 60 -5.74 -1.93 1.42
CA MET A 60 -4.35 -2.42 1.32
C MET A 60 -3.71 -2.13 -0.04
N HIS A 61 -4.50 -2.07 -1.11
CA HIS A 61 -3.97 -1.89 -2.46
C HIS A 61 -4.31 -0.52 -3.05
N TYR A 62 -3.41 0.02 -3.88
CA TYR A 62 -3.64 1.25 -4.64
C TYR A 62 -3.82 0.93 -6.12
N ARG A 63 -4.70 1.64 -6.84
CA ARG A 63 -4.99 1.32 -8.26
C ARG A 63 -3.87 1.67 -9.23
N ARG A 64 -3.18 2.79 -9.00
CA ARG A 64 -2.17 3.35 -9.94
C ARG A 64 -1.10 4.21 -9.27
N TYR A 65 -1.48 4.92 -8.21
CA TYR A 65 -0.65 5.90 -7.54
C TYR A 65 -0.69 5.67 -6.04
N CYS A 66 0.47 5.82 -5.42
CA CYS A 66 0.63 5.73 -3.98
C CYS A 66 0.05 6.95 -3.27
N PRO A 67 -0.14 6.87 -1.95
CA PRO A 67 -0.50 8.04 -1.16
C PRO A 67 0.67 9.01 -1.12
N CYS A 68 0.39 10.24 -0.68
CA CYS A 68 1.42 11.24 -0.43
C CYS A 68 2.22 10.88 0.83
N LYS A 69 3.50 11.25 0.84
CA LYS A 69 4.32 11.18 2.06
C LYS A 69 3.81 12.16 3.12
N PRO A 70 4.14 11.96 4.42
CA PRO A 70 3.76 12.88 5.49
C PRO A 70 4.14 14.34 5.18
N GLY A 71 3.27 15.28 5.55
CA GLY A 71 3.40 16.71 5.23
C GLY A 71 2.80 17.12 3.88
N PHE A 72 2.19 16.19 3.15
CA PHE A 72 1.51 16.45 1.89
C PHE A 72 0.12 15.80 1.89
N LYS A 73 -0.85 16.49 1.28
CA LYS A 73 -2.21 16.02 1.07
C LYS A 73 -2.46 15.73 -0.40
N CYS A 74 -3.18 14.65 -0.67
CA CYS A 74 -3.66 14.32 -2.01
C CYS A 74 -4.89 15.16 -2.34
N VAL A 75 -4.74 16.16 -3.22
CA VAL A 75 -5.81 17.13 -3.56
C VAL A 75 -6.06 17.17 -5.07
N ILE A 76 -7.24 17.64 -5.47
CA ILE A 76 -7.60 17.79 -6.89
C ILE A 76 -6.82 18.97 -7.48
N THR A 77 -6.01 18.74 -8.50
CA THR A 77 -5.16 19.75 -9.16
C THR A 77 -5.38 19.91 -10.66
N PHE A 78 -5.99 18.92 -11.33
CA PHE A 78 -6.24 18.96 -12.79
C PHE A 78 -7.64 18.46 -13.16
N ALA A 79 -8.13 18.77 -14.36
CA ALA A 79 -9.28 18.08 -14.95
C ALA A 79 -8.81 16.83 -15.72
N GLY A 80 -9.32 15.64 -15.39
CA GLY A 80 -8.91 14.39 -16.05
C GLY A 80 -9.27 13.13 -15.27
N THR A 81 -8.81 11.97 -15.74
CA THR A 81 -9.11 10.65 -15.12
C THR A 81 -8.36 10.39 -13.82
N ASP A 82 -7.23 11.06 -13.61
CA ASP A 82 -6.41 10.95 -12.39
C ASP A 82 -6.07 12.37 -11.91
N PRO A 83 -7.07 13.13 -11.40
CA PRO A 83 -6.97 14.57 -11.19
C PRO A 83 -6.24 14.98 -9.91
N TYR A 84 -5.62 14.04 -9.20
CA TYR A 84 -5.08 14.27 -7.87
C TYR A 84 -3.54 14.33 -7.87
N ALA A 85 -3.00 15.32 -7.16
CA ALA A 85 -1.57 15.43 -6.90
C ALA A 85 -1.30 15.78 -5.44
N CYS A 86 -0.10 15.45 -4.98
CA CYS A 86 0.37 15.80 -3.65
C CYS A 86 0.70 17.29 -3.57
N GLN A 87 0.03 17.98 -2.65
CA GLN A 87 0.27 19.38 -2.32
C GLN A 87 0.61 19.50 -0.84
N PRO A 88 1.27 20.58 -0.39
CA PRO A 88 1.50 20.81 1.04
C PRO A 88 0.18 20.78 1.82
N GLU A 89 0.20 20.18 3.01
CA GLU A 89 -0.96 20.15 3.94
C GLU A 89 -1.45 21.53 4.36
#